data_AF-A0A9Q3L7Y0-F1
#
_entry.id   AF-A0A9Q3L7Y0-F1
#
_cell.length_a   1.000
_cell.length_b   1.000
_cell.length_c   1.000
_cell.angle_alpha   90.00
_cell.angle_beta   90.00
_cell.angle_gamma   90.00
#
_symmetry.space_group_name_H-M   'P 1'
#
loop_
_entity.id
_entity.type
_entity.pdbx_description
1 polymer ?
#
loop_
_entity_poly.entity_id
_entity_poly.type
_entity_poly.pdbx_seq_one_letter_code
_entity_poly.pdbx_strand_id
1 'polypeptide(L)'
;SNYLLNSWPLFESQLFTLFGDPNEVRTAEAELDGLRMKEGGHVALYIANFRSLVSGIGDWGKRALIHHLRKGLASRILDQLASHPSNIDSLQDLMDISLELDTRYHER
;
A
#
# COMPACT_ATOMS: atom_id res chain seq x y z
N SER A 1 33.06 17.62 -25.25
CA SER A 1 32.47 16.47 -24.55
C SER A 1 31.09 16.91 -24.06
N ASN A 2 30.00 16.46 -24.69
CA ASN A 2 28.62 16.83 -24.33
C ASN A 2 27.70 15.66 -24.70
N TYR A 3 27.62 14.66 -23.82
CA TYR A 3 26.71 13.52 -24.01
C TYR A 3 25.91 13.17 -22.74
N LEU A 4 25.94 14.02 -21.71
CA LEU A 4 25.27 13.74 -20.43
C LEU A 4 23.75 14.02 -20.44
N LEU A 5 23.19 14.61 -21.51
CA LEU A 5 21.79 15.08 -21.55
C LEU A 5 20.96 14.53 -22.71
N ASN A 6 21.49 13.62 -23.53
CA ASN A 6 20.79 13.21 -24.76
C ASN A 6 19.78 12.07 -24.57
N SER A 7 19.66 11.52 -23.35
CA SER A 7 18.60 10.58 -23.04
C SER A 7 18.12 10.77 -21.61
N TRP A 8 16.90 11.29 -21.49
CA TRP A 8 16.17 11.38 -20.22
C TRP A 8 16.20 10.08 -19.40
N PRO A 9 16.08 8.87 -19.99
CA PRO A 9 16.22 7.62 -19.25
C PRO A 9 17.61 7.38 -18.63
N LEU A 10 18.69 7.87 -19.26
CA LEU A 10 20.05 7.73 -18.72
C LEU A 10 20.28 8.69 -17.55
N PHE A 11 19.68 9.87 -17.61
CA PHE A 11 19.68 10.82 -16.51
C PHE A 11 18.95 10.25 -15.28
N GLU A 12 17.73 9.72 -15.44
CA GLU A 12 16.99 9.06 -14.35
C GLU A 12 17.75 7.86 -13.77
N SER A 13 18.34 7.02 -14.63
CA SER A 13 19.18 5.89 -14.23
C SER A 13 20.36 6.32 -13.36
N GLN A 14 21.08 7.37 -13.76
CA GLN A 14 22.22 7.87 -13.00
C GLN A 14 21.79 8.54 -11.70
N LEU A 15 20.67 9.26 -11.70
CA LEU A 15 20.13 9.92 -10.51
C LEU A 15 19.69 8.89 -9.46
N PHE A 16 19.03 7.81 -9.90
CA PHE A 16 18.67 6.68 -9.04
C PHE A 16 19.90 5.89 -8.56
N THR A 17 20.94 5.74 -9.40
CA THR A 17 22.18 5.05 -9.00
C THR A 17 23.00 5.86 -7.98
N LEU A 18 22.98 7.20 -8.08
CA LEU A 18 23.77 8.09 -7.22
C LEU A 18 23.05 8.45 -5.92
N PHE A 19 21.72 8.49 -5.92
CA PHE A 19 20.91 8.98 -4.79
C PHE A 19 19.80 8.03 -4.33
N GLY A 20 19.45 7.02 -5.10
CA GLY A 20 18.49 5.99 -4.67
C GLY A 20 19.19 4.94 -3.82
N ASP A 21 18.58 4.53 -2.71
CA ASP A 21 19.02 3.36 -1.98
C ASP A 21 18.41 2.12 -2.65
N PRO A 22 19.20 1.22 -3.25
CA PRO A 22 18.69 -0.01 -3.86
C PRO A 22 17.95 -0.90 -2.85
N ASN A 23 18.22 -0.72 -1.55
CA ASN A 23 17.55 -1.42 -0.48
C ASN A 23 16.23 -0.76 -0.09
N GLU A 24 15.94 0.49 -0.45
CA GLU A 24 14.71 1.17 -0.03
C GLU A 24 13.48 0.47 -0.60
N VAL A 25 13.52 0.12 -1.88
CA VAL A 25 12.47 -0.66 -2.54
C VAL A 25 12.31 -2.03 -1.87
N ARG A 26 13.42 -2.75 -1.68
CA ARG A 26 13.41 -4.08 -1.05
C ARG A 26 12.94 -4.04 0.41
N THR A 27 13.28 -2.98 1.13
CA THR A 27 12.89 -2.75 2.52
C THR A 27 11.41 -2.42 2.58
N ALA A 28 10.92 -1.53 1.71
CA ALA A 28 9.51 -1.21 1.62
C ALA A 28 8.66 -2.43 1.25
N GLU A 29 9.14 -3.30 0.34
CA GLU A 29 8.49 -4.59 0.04
C GLU A 29 8.41 -5.50 1.27
N ALA A 30 9.52 -5.65 2.01
CA ALA A 30 9.56 -6.46 3.23
C ALA A 30 8.65 -5.89 4.33
N GLU A 31 8.63 -4.57 4.49
CA GLU A 31 7.76 -3.87 5.43
C GLU A 31 6.28 -4.02 5.04
N LEU A 32 5.96 -3.92 3.74
CA LEU A 32 4.61 -4.13 3.23
C LEU A 32 4.13 -5.56 3.48
N ASP A 33 5.02 -6.54 3.34
CA ASP A 33 4.71 -7.95 3.61
C ASP A 33 4.42 -8.22 5.09
N GLY A 34 5.13 -7.51 5.97
CA GLY A 34 4.95 -7.51 7.43
C GLY A 34 3.84 -6.59 7.93
N LEU A 35 3.32 -5.68 7.10
CA LEU A 35 2.37 -4.66 7.52
C LEU A 35 1.05 -5.30 7.97
N ARG A 36 0.74 -5.18 9.26
CA ARG A 36 -0.53 -5.60 9.85
C ARG A 36 -1.15 -4.45 10.63
N MET A 37 -2.45 -4.32 10.50
CA MET A 37 -3.28 -3.51 11.37
C MET A 37 -3.26 -4.13 12.78
N LYS A 38 -3.01 -3.31 13.80
CA LYS A 38 -3.07 -3.75 15.20
C LYS A 38 -4.52 -4.05 15.59
N GLU A 39 -4.71 -5.06 16.43
CA GLU A 39 -6.01 -5.31 17.06
C GLU A 39 -6.45 -4.08 17.88
N GLY A 40 -7.68 -3.62 17.64
CA GLY A 40 -8.20 -2.35 18.19
C GLY A 40 -7.61 -1.06 17.61
N GLY A 41 -6.68 -1.13 16.66
CA GLY A 41 -6.18 0.04 15.92
C GLY A 41 -7.17 0.54 14.87
N HIS A 42 -6.90 1.70 14.27
CA HIS A 42 -7.75 2.31 13.24
C HIS A 42 -7.31 1.95 11.82
N VAL A 43 -8.28 1.69 10.93
CA VAL A 43 -8.04 1.41 9.51
C VAL A 43 -7.38 2.59 8.81
N ALA A 44 -7.73 3.83 9.18
CA ALA A 44 -7.14 5.04 8.60
C ALA A 44 -5.61 5.08 8.75
N LEU A 45 -5.09 4.72 9.94
CA LEU A 45 -3.65 4.67 10.19
C LEU A 45 -2.98 3.55 9.40
N TYR A 46 -3.62 2.39 9.32
CA TYR A 46 -3.14 1.27 8.51
C TYR A 46 -3.05 1.63 7.02
N ILE A 47 -4.10 2.26 6.46
CA ILE A 47 -4.12 2.72 5.05
C ILE A 47 -3.04 3.78 4.80
N ALA A 48 -2.82 4.71 5.73
CA ALA A 48 -1.77 5.71 5.59
C ALA A 48 -0.38 5.06 5.48
N ASN A 49 -0.07 4.10 6.36
CA ASN A 49 1.18 3.35 6.33
C ASN A 49 1.30 2.52 5.04
N PHE A 50 0.23 1.84 4.64
CA PHE A 50 0.18 1.07 3.39
C PHE A 50 0.48 1.93 2.16
N ARG A 51 -0.17 3.10 2.04
CA ARG A 51 0.05 4.04 0.92
C ARG A 51 1.48 4.58 0.89
N SER A 52 2.05 4.88 2.05
CA SER A 52 3.45 5.32 2.15
C SER A 52 4.41 4.26 1.60
N LEU A 53 4.23 3.00 2.00
CA LEU A 53 5.08 1.90 1.52
C LEU A 53 4.91 1.65 0.01
N VAL A 54 3.66 1.61 -0.46
CA VAL A 54 3.38 1.39 -1.89
C VAL A 54 3.96 2.52 -2.76
N SER A 55 3.96 3.77 -2.28
CA SER A 55 4.57 4.89 -3.01
C SER A 55 6.08 4.76 -3.19
N GLY A 56 6.76 4.07 -2.28
CA GLY A 56 8.22 3.84 -2.37
C GLY A 56 8.61 2.70 -3.32
N ILE A 57 7.70 1.78 -3.63
CA ILE A 57 8.01 0.59 -4.43
C ILE A 57 7.72 0.77 -5.93
N GLY A 58 6.74 1.60 -6.31
CA GLY A 58 6.40 1.85 -7.72
C GLY A 58 5.29 0.93 -8.27
N ASP A 59 5.47 0.41 -9.49
CA ASP A 59 4.40 -0.23 -10.29
C ASP A 59 4.03 -1.66 -9.82
N TRP A 60 3.18 -1.74 -8.79
CA TRP A 60 2.55 -2.99 -8.36
C TRP A 60 1.27 -3.29 -9.15
N GLY A 61 1.08 -4.57 -9.48
CA GLY A 61 -0.18 -5.03 -10.04
C GLY A 61 -1.35 -4.84 -9.07
N LYS A 62 -2.49 -4.30 -9.56
CA LYS A 62 -3.71 -4.05 -8.77
C LYS A 62 -4.14 -5.24 -7.91
N ARG A 63 -4.07 -6.45 -8.45
CA ARG A 63 -4.42 -7.70 -7.73
C ARG A 63 -3.51 -7.94 -6.52
N ALA A 64 -2.22 -7.65 -6.67
CA ALA A 64 -1.26 -7.81 -5.59
C ALA A 64 -1.50 -6.76 -4.49
N LEU A 65 -1.76 -5.50 -4.85
CA LEU A 65 -2.12 -4.46 -3.87
C LEU A 65 -3.38 -4.83 -3.06
N ILE A 66 -4.42 -5.32 -3.73
CA ILE A 66 -5.64 -5.79 -3.05
C ILE A 66 -5.31 -6.95 -2.11
N HIS A 67 -4.47 -7.89 -2.54
CA HIS A 67 -4.06 -9.02 -1.71
C HIS A 67 -3.30 -8.55 -0.45
N HIS A 68 -2.30 -7.67 -0.58
CA HIS A 68 -1.54 -7.15 0.56
C HIS A 68 -2.42 -6.34 1.52
N LEU A 69 -3.33 -5.52 0.98
CA LEU A 69 -4.27 -4.76 1.82
C LEU A 69 -5.16 -5.72 2.63
N ARG A 70 -5.78 -6.71 1.98
CA ARG A 70 -6.62 -7.71 2.69
C ARG A 70 -5.84 -8.49 3.73
N LYS A 71 -4.64 -8.98 3.38
CA LYS A 71 -3.77 -9.76 4.28
C LYS A 71 -3.40 -8.98 5.55
N GLY A 72 -3.36 -7.64 5.48
CA GLY A 72 -2.98 -6.80 6.61
C GLY A 72 -4.11 -6.26 7.46
N LEU A 73 -5.38 -6.39 7.05
CA LEU A 73 -6.52 -5.95 7.85
C LEU A 73 -6.71 -6.82 9.10
N ALA A 74 -7.21 -6.20 10.17
CA ALA A 74 -7.57 -6.92 11.39
C ALA A 74 -8.74 -7.89 11.13
N SER A 75 -8.77 -8.99 11.88
CA SER A 75 -9.79 -10.04 11.80
C SER A 75 -11.21 -9.49 11.82
N ARG A 76 -11.50 -8.56 12.76
CA ARG A 76 -12.81 -7.89 12.88
C ARG A 76 -13.28 -7.20 11.59
N ILE A 77 -12.37 -6.63 10.82
CA ILE A 77 -12.69 -5.95 9.55
C ILE A 77 -12.92 -7.01 8.48
N LEU A 78 -12.09 -8.06 8.43
CA LEU A 78 -12.23 -9.16 7.47
C LEU A 78 -13.57 -9.90 7.63
N ASP A 79 -14.01 -10.15 8.86
CA ASP A 79 -15.29 -10.81 9.15
C ASP A 79 -16.48 -9.95 8.69
N GLN A 80 -16.40 -8.64 8.89
CA GLN A 80 -17.41 -7.70 8.44
C GLN A 80 -17.40 -7.54 6.92
N LEU A 81 -16.23 -7.52 6.28
CA LEU A 81 -16.09 -7.51 4.82
C LEU A 81 -16.68 -8.78 4.20
N ALA A 82 -16.48 -9.95 4.81
CA ALA A 82 -17.05 -11.22 4.33
C ALA A 82 -18.58 -11.23 4.39
N SER A 83 -19.16 -10.48 5.33
CA SER A 83 -20.60 -10.31 5.49
C SER A 83 -21.17 -9.11 4.72
N HIS A 84 -20.30 -8.32 4.07
CA HIS A 84 -20.69 -7.10 3.38
C HIS A 84 -21.26 -7.43 1.99
N PRO A 85 -22.43 -6.91 1.60
CA PRO A 85 -23.12 -7.31 0.38
C PRO A 85 -22.51 -6.74 -0.92
N SER A 86 -21.56 -5.82 -0.84
CA SER A 86 -21.01 -5.09 -1.98
C SER A 86 -19.84 -5.83 -2.64
N ASN A 87 -19.78 -5.80 -3.96
CA ASN A 87 -18.61 -6.27 -4.71
C ASN A 87 -17.43 -5.31 -4.49
N ILE A 88 -16.26 -5.86 -4.16
CA ILE A 88 -15.02 -5.12 -3.98
C ILE A 88 -14.19 -5.29 -5.26
N ASP A 89 -14.43 -4.40 -6.22
CA ASP A 89 -13.86 -4.50 -7.57
C ASP A 89 -12.55 -3.71 -7.73
N SER A 90 -12.24 -2.82 -6.79
CA SER A 90 -11.02 -2.03 -6.78
C SER A 90 -10.35 -1.95 -5.41
N LEU A 91 -9.07 -1.53 -5.43
CA LEU A 91 -8.30 -1.23 -4.22
C LEU A 91 -8.95 -0.08 -3.43
N GLN A 92 -9.52 0.91 -4.13
CA GLN A 92 -10.14 2.06 -3.52
C GLN A 92 -11.44 1.66 -2.81
N ASP A 93 -12.28 0.82 -3.44
CA ASP A 93 -13.50 0.30 -2.81
C ASP A 93 -13.17 -0.49 -1.53
N LEU A 94 -12.09 -1.29 -1.55
CA LEU A 94 -11.64 -2.02 -0.37
C LEU A 94 -11.22 -1.08 0.76
N MET A 95 -10.52 0.01 0.45
CA MET A 95 -10.12 1.03 1.42
C MET A 95 -11.35 1.73 2.03
N ASP A 96 -12.29 2.16 1.18
CA ASP A 96 -13.46 2.92 1.61
C ASP A 96 -14.41 2.08 2.47
N ILE A 97 -14.70 0.85 2.07
CA ILE A 97 -15.53 -0.07 2.87
C ILE A 97 -14.84 -0.39 4.20
N SER A 98 -13.52 -0.62 4.19
CA SER A 98 -12.78 -0.88 5.43
C SER A 98 -12.84 0.31 6.40
N LEU A 99 -12.78 1.54 5.89
CA LEU A 99 -12.92 2.76 6.70
C LEU A 99 -14.32 2.89 7.28
N GLU A 100 -15.37 2.66 6.48
CA GLU A 100 -16.76 2.72 6.95
C GLU A 100 -17.02 1.73 8.09
N LEU A 101 -16.56 0.50 7.92
CA LEU A 101 -16.66 -0.56 8.93
C LEU A 101 -15.92 -0.21 10.22
N ASP A 102 -14.75 0.42 10.08
CA ASP A 102 -13.96 0.89 11.22
C ASP A 102 -14.64 2.01 12.01
N THR A 103 -15.13 3.03 11.31
CA THR A 103 -15.89 4.13 11.92
C THR A 103 -17.08 3.58 12.71
N ARG A 104 -17.86 2.67 12.12
CA ARG A 104 -19.01 2.04 12.78
C ARG A 104 -18.62 1.24 14.03
N TYR A 105 -17.43 0.64 14.04
CA TYR A 105 -16.92 -0.08 15.21
C TYR A 105 -16.54 0.87 16.35
N HIS A 106 -15.92 2.01 16.04
CA HIS A 106 -15.47 2.98 17.04
C HIS A 106 -16.58 3.91 17.56
N GLU A 107 -17.70 4.02 16.86
CA GLU A 107 -18.89 4.75 17.31
C GLU A 107 -19.80 3.95 18.27
N ARG A 108 -19.52 2.67 18.47
CA ARG A 108 -20.26 1.76 19.38
C ARG A 108 -19.60 1.64 20.74
#